data_AF-A0A6N7WCG8-F1
#
_entry.id   AF-A0A6N7WCG8-F1
#
_cell.length_a   1.000
_cell.length_b   1.000
_cell.length_c   1.000
_cell.angle_alpha   90.00
_cell.angle_beta   90.00
_cell.angle_gamma   90.00
#
_symmetry.space_group_name_H-M   'P 1'
#
loop_
_entity.id
_entity.type
_entity.pdbx_description
1 polymer ?
#
loop_
_entity_poly.entity_id
_entity_poly.type
_entity_poly.pdbx_seq_one_letter_code
_entity_poly.pdbx_strand_id
1 'polypeptide(L)'
;MRIMLPGCAIPLQLMAQDMDLMQEAGANALRTCHYPNDERFLDLCDERGILVWEENHARGLGLESMQNPNFDRQCEDCIREMIENHYNHPSIIIWGILNECASETEEGREKYARQYAQIKSMDASRPTTSATCRHFTDISLDLPDIVSFNMYSSWYQPLYFPLFLKR
;
A
#
# COMPACT_ATOMS: atom_id res chain seq x y z
N MET A 1 -11.66 34.93 6.07
CA MET A 1 -11.10 34.13 4.96
C MET A 1 -11.47 32.68 5.22
N ARG A 2 -12.37 32.07 4.45
CA ARG A 2 -12.66 30.63 4.59
C ARG A 2 -11.51 29.86 3.96
N ILE A 3 -10.73 29.14 4.76
CA ILE A 3 -9.73 28.21 4.24
C ILE A 3 -10.52 27.02 3.70
N MET A 4 -10.61 26.90 2.38
CA MET A 4 -11.16 25.72 1.72
C MET A 4 -10.03 24.69 1.64
N LEU A 5 -10.20 23.55 2.31
CA LEU A 5 -9.26 22.44 2.22
C LEU A 5 -9.37 21.80 0.83
N PRO A 6 -8.26 21.49 0.15
CA PRO A 6 -8.24 21.09 -1.26
C PRO A 6 -8.81 19.70 -1.58
N GLY A 7 -9.27 18.93 -0.59
CA GLY A 7 -9.67 17.54 -0.80
C GLY A 7 -8.47 16.71 -1.25
N CYS A 8 -8.60 15.93 -2.33
CA CYS A 8 -7.47 15.19 -2.94
C CYS A 8 -6.72 15.99 -4.03
N ALA A 9 -7.18 17.20 -4.38
CA ALA A 9 -6.51 18.07 -5.36
C ALA A 9 -5.44 18.95 -4.70
N ILE A 10 -4.46 18.31 -4.06
CA ILE A 10 -3.44 18.99 -3.25
C ILE A 10 -2.52 19.85 -4.14
N PRO A 11 -2.31 21.14 -3.82
CA PRO A 11 -1.32 21.97 -4.51
C PRO A 11 0.10 21.57 -4.10
N LEU A 12 1.06 21.74 -5.01
CA LEU A 12 2.46 21.34 -4.83
C LEU A 12 3.10 21.92 -3.54
N GLN A 13 2.69 23.12 -3.14
CA GLN A 13 3.20 23.76 -1.92
C GLN A 13 2.81 23.01 -0.65
N LEU A 14 1.60 22.42 -0.61
CA LEU A 14 1.18 21.61 0.53
C LEU A 14 1.85 20.24 0.51
N MET A 15 2.05 19.64 -0.67
CA MET A 15 2.85 18.42 -0.81
C MET A 15 4.28 18.59 -0.27
N ALA A 16 4.93 19.71 -0.62
CA ALA A 16 6.26 20.03 -0.12
C ALA A 16 6.28 20.28 1.40
N GLN A 17 5.24 20.90 1.95
CA GLN A 17 5.10 21.08 3.40
C GLN A 17 4.94 19.75 4.13
N ASP A 18 4.14 18.82 3.60
CA ASP A 18 4.01 17.47 4.19
C ASP A 18 5.36 16.73 4.15
N MET A 19 6.15 16.90 3.07
CA MET A 19 7.52 16.37 2.97
C MET A 19 8.46 16.94 4.03
N ASP A 20 8.43 18.26 4.23
CA ASP A 20 9.24 18.93 5.26
C ASP A 20 8.92 18.35 6.65
N LEU A 21 7.63 18.23 6.98
CA LEU A 21 7.17 17.68 8.26
C LEU A 21 7.59 16.22 8.46
N MET A 22 7.50 15.38 7.41
CA MET A 22 7.97 14.00 7.48
C MET A 22 9.47 13.90 7.74
N GLN A 23 10.28 14.72 7.07
CA GLN A 23 11.73 14.72 7.25
C GLN A 23 12.14 15.29 8.60
N GLU A 24 11.46 16.32 9.10
CA GLU A 24 11.65 16.85 10.46
C GLU A 24 11.35 15.80 11.54
N ALA A 25 10.37 14.92 11.30
CA ALA A 25 10.06 13.78 12.16
C ALA A 25 11.09 12.62 12.04
N GLY A 26 12.06 12.73 11.12
CA GLY A 26 13.07 11.71 10.87
C GLY A 26 12.59 10.53 10.01
N ALA A 27 11.46 10.67 9.32
CA ALA A 27 10.99 9.66 8.39
C ALA A 27 11.85 9.64 7.12
N ASN A 28 12.14 8.44 6.62
CA ASN A 28 12.88 8.20 5.37
C ASN A 28 12.06 7.41 4.34
N ALA A 29 10.83 7.04 4.68
CA ALA A 29 9.95 6.26 3.84
C ALA A 29 8.49 6.65 4.06
N LEU A 30 7.67 6.48 3.02
CA LEU A 30 6.22 6.60 3.07
C LEU A 30 5.54 5.47 2.31
N ARG A 31 4.23 5.32 2.57
CA ARG A 31 3.36 4.38 1.87
C ARG A 31 2.15 5.12 1.32
N THR A 32 1.83 4.96 0.04
CA THR A 32 0.69 5.64 -0.61
C THR A 32 -0.64 4.92 -0.33
N CYS A 33 -1.02 4.85 0.94
CA CYS A 33 -2.28 4.24 1.34
C CYS A 33 -3.47 5.07 0.80
N HIS A 34 -4.35 4.56 -0.06
CA HIS A 34 -4.42 3.21 -0.63
C HIS A 34 -4.66 3.25 -2.14
N TYR A 35 -3.79 3.99 -2.86
CA TYR A 35 -3.86 4.21 -4.30
C TYR A 35 -2.54 4.79 -4.84
N PRO A 36 -2.32 4.74 -6.17
CA PRO A 36 -1.21 5.46 -6.80
C PRO A 36 -1.32 6.96 -6.55
N ASN A 37 -0.20 7.61 -6.24
CA ASN A 37 -0.17 9.04 -5.92
C ASN A 37 0.08 9.91 -7.16
N ASP A 38 -0.03 11.23 -6.99
CA ASP A 38 0.31 12.23 -8.01
C ASP A 38 1.80 12.15 -8.38
N GLU A 39 2.13 12.11 -9.67
CA GLU A 39 3.51 12.08 -10.17
C GLU A 39 4.37 13.21 -9.60
N ARG A 40 3.79 14.41 -9.38
CA ARG A 40 4.51 15.54 -8.77
C ARG A 40 4.91 15.29 -7.32
N PHE A 41 4.15 14.45 -6.62
CA PHE A 41 4.50 14.02 -5.26
C PHE A 41 5.61 12.97 -5.29
N LEU A 42 5.60 12.08 -6.27
CA LEU A 42 6.65 11.08 -6.49
C LEU A 42 7.96 11.75 -6.93
N ASP A 43 7.91 12.78 -7.77
CA ASP A 43 9.05 13.62 -8.12
C ASP A 43 9.70 14.22 -6.86
N LEU A 44 8.89 14.76 -5.92
CA LEU A 44 9.40 15.26 -4.65
C LEU A 44 10.05 14.16 -3.80
N CYS A 45 9.54 12.93 -3.85
CA CYS A 45 10.13 11.80 -3.15
C CYS A 45 11.50 11.44 -3.74
N ASP A 46 11.61 11.42 -5.07
CA ASP A 46 12.86 11.18 -5.79
C ASP A 46 13.92 12.24 -5.44
N GLU A 47 13.55 13.52 -5.52
CA GLU A 47 14.44 14.65 -5.25
C GLU A 47 14.95 14.66 -3.79
N ARG A 48 14.12 14.21 -2.85
CA ARG A 48 14.41 14.23 -1.41
C ARG A 48 14.98 12.92 -0.88
N GLY A 49 15.05 11.88 -1.70
CA GLY A 49 15.52 10.55 -1.30
C GLY A 49 14.59 9.86 -0.28
N ILE A 50 13.27 10.06 -0.40
CA ILE A 50 12.27 9.37 0.41
C ILE A 50 11.87 8.08 -0.29
N LEU A 51 11.92 6.96 0.44
CA LEU A 51 11.54 5.65 -0.09
C LEU A 51 10.01 5.50 -0.14
N VAL A 52 9.48 4.95 -1.22
CA VAL A 52 8.05 4.83 -1.45
C VAL A 52 7.66 3.37 -1.61
N TRP A 53 6.69 2.95 -0.78
CA TRP A 53 5.81 1.81 -1.07
C TRP A 53 4.56 2.38 -1.74
N GLU A 54 4.41 2.13 -3.04
CA GLU A 54 3.21 2.51 -3.79
C GLU A 54 2.30 1.29 -4.01
N GLU A 55 0.98 1.45 -3.91
CA GLU A 55 0.02 0.34 -4.04
C GLU A 55 -1.16 0.65 -4.95
N ASN A 56 -1.73 -0.41 -5.55
CA ASN A 56 -2.95 -0.27 -6.36
C ASN A 56 -4.16 0.16 -5.53
N HIS A 57 -5.20 0.67 -6.20
CA HIS A 57 -6.36 1.22 -5.52
C HIS A 57 -7.31 0.14 -4.98
N ALA A 58 -7.06 -0.32 -3.76
CA ALA A 58 -7.94 -1.24 -3.04
C ALA A 58 -7.73 -1.18 -1.53
N ARG A 59 -8.83 -1.17 -0.76
CA ARG A 59 -8.79 -1.12 0.70
C ARG A 59 -9.97 -1.86 1.33
N GLY A 60 -9.69 -2.90 2.13
CA GLY A 60 -10.66 -3.53 3.01
C GLY A 60 -11.82 -4.20 2.27
N LEU A 61 -11.61 -4.63 1.02
CA LEU A 61 -12.65 -5.25 0.21
C LEU A 61 -12.84 -6.70 0.67
N GLY A 62 -14.03 -7.00 1.20
CA GLY A 62 -14.44 -8.37 1.48
C GLY A 62 -14.66 -9.18 0.20
N LEU A 63 -14.77 -10.51 0.33
CA LEU A 63 -14.88 -11.41 -0.82
C LEU A 63 -16.03 -11.03 -1.78
N GLU A 64 -17.20 -10.68 -1.25
CA GLU A 64 -18.35 -10.24 -2.06
C GLU A 64 -18.02 -9.02 -2.94
N SER A 65 -17.26 -8.05 -2.42
CA SER A 65 -16.82 -6.89 -3.20
C SER A 65 -15.79 -7.29 -4.26
N MET A 66 -14.91 -8.24 -3.95
CA MET A 66 -13.93 -8.78 -4.89
C MET A 66 -14.56 -9.67 -5.98
N GLN A 67 -15.78 -10.14 -5.77
CA GLN A 67 -16.60 -10.88 -6.74
C GLN A 67 -17.39 -9.95 -7.69
N ASN A 68 -17.30 -8.63 -7.52
CA ASN A 68 -17.85 -7.71 -8.50
C ASN A 68 -17.27 -8.03 -9.89
N PRO A 69 -18.09 -8.13 -10.95
CA PRO A 69 -17.62 -8.51 -12.29
C PRO A 69 -16.59 -7.53 -12.88
N ASN A 70 -16.48 -6.31 -12.35
CA ASN A 70 -15.48 -5.33 -12.77
C ASN A 70 -14.21 -5.36 -11.93
N PHE A 71 -14.18 -6.07 -10.79
CA PHE A 71 -13.08 -6.02 -9.83
C PHE A 71 -11.74 -6.41 -10.48
N ASP A 72 -11.69 -7.57 -11.14
CA ASP A 72 -10.44 -8.08 -11.72
C ASP A 72 -9.93 -7.12 -12.81
N ARG A 73 -10.83 -6.66 -13.70
CA ARG A 73 -10.48 -5.70 -14.77
C ARG A 73 -9.98 -4.38 -14.22
N GLN A 74 -10.65 -3.81 -13.22
CA GLN A 74 -10.29 -2.52 -12.64
C GLN A 74 -8.96 -2.58 -11.88
N CYS A 75 -8.69 -3.69 -11.17
CA CYS A 75 -7.39 -3.89 -10.52
C CYS A 75 -6.28 -4.05 -11.56
N GLU A 76 -6.52 -4.81 -12.63
CA GLU A 76 -5.57 -4.99 -13.73
C GLU A 76 -5.25 -3.66 -14.42
N ASP A 77 -6.29 -2.88 -14.75
CA ASP A 77 -6.16 -1.55 -15.34
C ASP A 77 -5.34 -0.62 -14.42
N CYS A 78 -5.66 -0.59 -13.12
CA CYS A 78 -4.96 0.23 -12.14
C CYS A 78 -3.49 -0.16 -11.98
N ILE A 79 -3.17 -1.45 -11.88
CA ILE A 79 -1.78 -1.92 -11.76
C ILE A 79 -1.00 -1.56 -13.02
N ARG A 80 -1.60 -1.77 -14.20
CA ARG A 80 -0.95 -1.49 -15.47
C ARG A 80 -0.58 -0.01 -15.58
N GLU A 81 -1.56 0.86 -15.36
CA GLU A 81 -1.37 2.32 -15.44
C GLU A 81 -0.38 2.83 -14.37
N MET A 82 -0.47 2.32 -13.14
CA MET A 82 0.47 2.67 -12.07
C MET A 82 1.91 2.34 -12.47
N ILE A 83 2.18 1.11 -12.91
CA ILE A 83 3.54 0.69 -13.24
C ILE A 83 4.02 1.39 -14.51
N GLU A 84 3.21 1.48 -15.57
CA GLU A 84 3.63 2.12 -16.83
C GLU A 84 4.01 3.60 -16.64
N ASN A 85 3.26 4.34 -15.82
CA ASN A 85 3.55 5.75 -15.57
C ASN A 85 4.70 5.91 -14.56
N HIS A 86 4.73 5.11 -13.50
CA HIS A 86 5.61 5.37 -12.35
C HIS A 86 6.89 4.52 -12.34
N TYR A 87 7.13 3.68 -13.35
CA TYR A 87 8.28 2.75 -13.42
C TYR A 87 9.64 3.42 -13.16
N ASN A 88 9.79 4.68 -13.60
CA ASN A 88 11.07 5.37 -13.58
C ASN A 88 11.36 6.13 -12.28
N HIS A 89 10.43 6.16 -11.32
CA HIS A 89 10.68 6.78 -10.02
C HIS A 89 11.64 5.92 -9.18
N PRO A 90 12.88 6.37 -8.90
CA PRO A 90 13.81 5.65 -8.03
C PRO A 90 13.34 5.58 -6.57
N SER A 91 12.49 6.52 -6.13
CA SER A 91 11.91 6.50 -4.79
C SER A 91 11.03 5.27 -4.56
N ILE A 92 10.31 4.81 -5.59
CA ILE A 92 9.47 3.62 -5.50
C ILE A 92 10.36 2.39 -5.40
N ILE A 93 10.32 1.73 -4.24
CA ILE A 93 11.13 0.55 -3.95
C ILE A 93 10.30 -0.72 -3.77
N ILE A 94 8.97 -0.61 -3.57
CA ILE A 94 8.09 -1.76 -3.32
C ILE A 94 6.74 -1.48 -3.99
N TRP A 95 6.20 -2.49 -4.68
CA TRP A 95 4.82 -2.48 -5.19
C TRP A 95 3.86 -3.23 -4.26
N GLY A 96 2.81 -2.55 -3.82
CA GLY A 96 1.76 -3.10 -2.97
C GLY A 96 0.48 -3.43 -3.73
N ILE A 97 -0.29 -4.38 -3.20
CA ILE A 97 -1.65 -4.64 -3.67
C ILE A 97 -2.64 -4.86 -2.53
N LEU A 98 -3.92 -4.59 -2.80
CA LEU A 98 -5.06 -5.15 -2.06
C LEU A 98 -4.97 -5.04 -0.53
N ASN A 99 -4.72 -3.82 -0.01
CA ASN A 99 -4.66 -3.59 1.43
C ASN A 99 -5.91 -4.16 2.14
N GLU A 100 -5.70 -5.02 3.14
CA GLU A 100 -6.74 -5.59 4.01
C GLU A 100 -7.90 -6.30 3.29
N CYS A 101 -7.70 -6.76 2.06
CA CYS A 101 -8.71 -7.52 1.33
C CYS A 101 -8.75 -9.00 1.78
N ALA A 102 -9.61 -9.81 1.16
CA ALA A 102 -9.96 -11.16 1.62
C ALA A 102 -8.88 -12.25 1.38
N SER A 103 -7.65 -12.03 1.88
CA SER A 103 -6.49 -12.92 1.73
C SER A 103 -6.58 -14.25 2.48
N GLU A 104 -7.58 -14.40 3.36
CA GLU A 104 -7.91 -15.61 4.11
C GLU A 104 -8.77 -16.62 3.32
N THR A 105 -9.22 -16.24 2.12
CA THR A 105 -10.11 -17.07 1.28
C THR A 105 -9.39 -17.59 0.05
N GLU A 106 -9.75 -18.77 -0.45
CA GLU A 106 -9.09 -19.36 -1.64
C GLU A 106 -9.29 -18.49 -2.88
N GLU A 107 -10.51 -18.02 -3.14
CA GLU A 107 -10.79 -17.14 -4.27
C GLU A 107 -10.06 -15.78 -4.13
N GLY A 108 -9.97 -15.25 -2.90
CA GLY A 108 -9.16 -14.06 -2.62
C GLY A 108 -7.69 -14.31 -2.95
N ARG A 109 -7.11 -15.42 -2.46
CA ARG A 109 -5.74 -15.84 -2.76
C ARG A 109 -5.47 -15.95 -4.26
N GLU A 110 -6.39 -16.51 -5.04
CA GLU A 110 -6.27 -16.56 -6.50
C GLU A 110 -6.18 -15.14 -7.11
N LYS A 111 -6.97 -14.19 -6.61
CA LYS A 111 -6.93 -12.78 -7.03
C LYS A 111 -5.60 -12.11 -6.65
N TYR A 112 -5.07 -12.37 -5.46
CA TYR A 112 -3.71 -11.93 -5.05
C TYR A 112 -2.65 -12.50 -6.00
N ALA A 113 -2.68 -13.81 -6.27
CA ALA A 113 -1.71 -14.48 -7.12
C ALA A 113 -1.69 -13.90 -8.55
N ARG A 114 -2.86 -13.60 -9.12
CA ARG A 114 -2.97 -12.94 -10.43
C ARG A 114 -2.35 -11.55 -10.44
N GLN A 115 -2.62 -10.73 -9.43
CA GLN A 115 -2.08 -9.36 -9.36
C GLN A 115 -0.57 -9.35 -9.11
N TYR A 116 -0.04 -10.23 -8.26
CA TYR A 116 1.41 -10.39 -8.10
C TYR A 116 2.08 -10.84 -9.40
N ALA A 117 1.49 -11.82 -10.10
CA ALA A 117 2.01 -12.28 -11.39
C ALA A 117 2.00 -11.15 -12.44
N GLN A 118 0.96 -10.32 -12.46
CA GLN A 118 0.91 -9.13 -13.33
C GLN A 118 2.05 -8.17 -13.01
N ILE A 119 2.23 -7.77 -11.74
CA ILE A 119 3.32 -6.87 -11.34
C ILE A 119 4.67 -7.46 -11.75
N LYS A 120 4.94 -8.74 -11.46
CA LYS A 120 6.20 -9.40 -11.81
C LYS A 120 6.45 -9.49 -13.31
N SER A 121 5.40 -9.52 -14.13
CA SER A 121 5.53 -9.50 -15.59
C SER A 121 5.88 -8.12 -16.15
N MET A 122 5.54 -7.05 -15.41
CA MET A 122 5.77 -5.65 -15.82
C MET A 122 7.04 -5.06 -15.21
N ASP A 123 7.30 -5.38 -13.94
CA ASP A 123 8.47 -4.94 -13.19
C ASP A 123 8.98 -6.06 -12.28
N ALA A 124 9.99 -6.78 -12.78
CA ALA A 124 10.70 -7.79 -12.00
C ALA A 124 11.84 -7.20 -11.14
N SER A 125 12.12 -5.90 -11.24
CA SER A 125 13.23 -5.25 -10.54
C SER A 125 12.89 -4.90 -9.09
N ARG A 126 11.60 -4.78 -8.77
CA ARG A 126 11.11 -4.38 -7.44
C ARG A 126 10.40 -5.53 -6.70
N PRO A 127 10.56 -5.63 -5.36
CA PRO A 127 9.77 -6.53 -4.54
C PRO A 127 8.29 -6.13 -4.49
N THR A 128 7.47 -7.11 -4.15
CA THR A 128 6.02 -7.01 -4.00
C THR A 128 5.59 -7.28 -2.57
N THR A 129 4.49 -6.67 -2.16
CA THR A 129 3.92 -6.80 -0.81
C THR A 129 2.39 -6.63 -0.82
N SER A 130 1.77 -6.93 0.31
CA SER A 130 0.40 -6.52 0.64
C SER A 130 0.33 -6.26 2.14
N ALA A 131 -0.40 -5.23 2.54
CA ALA A 131 -0.69 -4.95 3.94
C ALA A 131 -1.92 -5.75 4.39
N THR A 132 -1.71 -6.85 5.11
CA THR A 132 -2.81 -7.70 5.60
C THR A 132 -3.23 -7.33 7.04
N CYS A 133 -4.52 -7.48 7.34
CA CYS A 133 -5.04 -7.49 8.72
C CYS A 133 -5.55 -8.88 9.15
N ARG A 134 -5.33 -9.91 8.32
CA ARG A 134 -5.75 -11.31 8.57
C ARG A 134 -4.73 -12.05 9.42
N HIS A 135 -4.55 -11.56 10.64
CA HIS A 135 -3.61 -12.14 11.62
C HIS A 135 -3.88 -13.64 11.81
N PHE A 136 -2.86 -14.47 11.60
CA PHE A 136 -2.89 -15.94 11.72
C PHE A 136 -3.79 -16.71 10.73
N THR A 137 -4.62 -16.02 9.94
CA THR A 137 -5.56 -16.65 8.99
C THR A 137 -5.26 -16.32 7.54
N ASP A 138 -4.31 -15.41 7.28
CA ASP A 138 -3.88 -15.09 5.93
C ASP A 138 -3.22 -16.32 5.28
N ILE A 139 -3.85 -16.84 4.23
CA ILE A 139 -3.34 -17.99 3.47
C ILE A 139 -2.52 -17.54 2.26
N SER A 140 -2.26 -16.25 2.08
CA SER A 140 -1.61 -15.62 0.93
C SER A 140 -0.18 -15.13 1.20
N LEU A 141 0.36 -15.40 2.40
CA LEU A 141 1.64 -14.88 2.88
C LEU A 141 2.89 -15.42 2.15
N ASP A 142 2.77 -16.53 1.43
CA ASP A 142 3.83 -17.12 0.61
C ASP A 142 3.94 -16.50 -0.79
N LEU A 143 2.97 -15.68 -1.20
CA LEU A 143 2.95 -15.03 -2.52
C LEU A 143 3.88 -13.80 -2.65
N PRO A 144 3.91 -12.84 -1.70
CA PRO A 144 4.75 -11.64 -1.83
C PRO A 144 6.22 -11.91 -1.50
N ASP A 145 7.11 -11.02 -1.96
CA ASP A 145 8.51 -11.02 -1.53
C ASP A 145 8.68 -10.51 -0.10
N ILE A 146 7.80 -9.61 0.34
CA ILE A 146 7.80 -9.00 1.67
C ILE A 146 6.43 -9.20 2.33
N VAL A 147 6.43 -9.79 3.52
CA VAL A 147 5.22 -9.96 4.33
C VAL A 147 5.00 -8.72 5.21
N SER A 148 3.81 -8.11 5.14
CA SER A 148 3.48 -6.89 5.88
C SER A 148 2.13 -7.00 6.60
N PHE A 149 2.07 -6.55 7.86
CA PHE A 149 0.85 -6.60 8.68
C PHE A 149 0.44 -5.21 9.17
N ASN A 150 -0.85 -4.90 9.08
CA ASN A 150 -1.46 -3.78 9.81
C ASN A 150 -1.84 -4.25 11.22
N MET A 151 -1.08 -3.78 12.22
CA MET A 151 -1.28 -4.14 13.63
C MET A 151 -1.66 -2.92 14.46
N TYR A 152 -2.68 -3.07 15.30
CA TYR A 152 -3.20 -2.00 16.17
C TYR A 152 -3.37 -2.46 17.62
N SER A 153 -2.41 -3.25 18.12
CA SER A 153 -2.36 -3.66 19.53
C SER A 153 -2.26 -2.42 20.43
N SER A 154 -2.88 -2.48 21.61
CA SER A 154 -3.12 -1.35 22.53
C SER A 154 -4.09 -0.27 22.05
N TRP A 155 -4.59 -0.34 20.81
CA TRP A 155 -5.61 0.58 20.30
C TRP A 155 -6.97 -0.12 20.14
N TYR A 156 -7.09 -1.06 19.20
CA TYR A 156 -8.32 -1.83 18.98
C TYR A 156 -8.36 -3.12 19.80
N GLN A 157 -7.21 -3.63 20.22
CA GLN A 157 -7.11 -4.79 21.10
C GLN A 157 -6.22 -4.46 22.29
N PRO A 158 -6.67 -4.67 23.54
CA PRO A 158 -5.82 -4.47 24.70
C PRO A 158 -4.61 -5.42 24.67
N LEU A 159 -3.41 -4.89 24.95
CA LEU A 159 -2.23 -5.74 25.15
C LEU A 159 -2.38 -6.47 26.48
N TYR A 160 -2.83 -7.72 26.44
CA TYR A 160 -2.66 -8.62 27.57
C TYR A 160 -1.20 -9.04 27.60
N PHE A 161 -0.37 -8.35 28.38
CA PHE A 161 0.90 -8.94 28.80
C PHE A 161 0.58 -10.11 29.73
N PRO A 162 0.82 -11.38 29.34
CA PRO A 162 0.83 -12.41 30.35
C PRO A 162 2.01 -12.12 31.28
N LEU A 163 1.75 -12.18 32.58
CA LEU A 163 2.64 -11.82 33.69
C LEU A 163 3.91 -12.70 33.82
N PHE A 164 4.52 -13.16 32.72
CA PHE A 164 5.69 -14.04 32.73
C PHE A 164 7.05 -13.32 32.77
N LEU A 165 7.08 -11.98 32.72
CA LEU A 165 8.31 -11.19 32.87
C LEU A 165 8.31 -10.36 34.16
N LYS A 166 7.99 -11.02 35.28
CA LYS A 166 8.59 -10.67 36.57
C LYS A 166 9.65 -11.73 36.88
N ARG A 167 10.89 -11.46 36.47
CA ARG A 167 12.08 -12.00 37.13
C ARG A 167 12.87 -10.82 37.67
#